data_AF-A0A7X8XRL6-F1
#
_entry.id   AF-A0A7X8XRL6-F1
#
_cell.length_a   1.000
_cell.length_b   1.000
_cell.length_c   1.000
_cell.angle_alpha   90.00
_cell.angle_beta   90.00
_cell.angle_gamma   90.00
#
_symmetry.space_group_name_H-M   'P 1'
#
loop_
_entity.id
_entity.type
_entity.pdbx_description
1 polymer ?
#
loop_
_entity_poly.entity_id
_entity_poly.type
_entity_poly.pdbx_seq_one_letter_code
_entity_poly.pdbx_strand_id
1 'polypeptide(L)'
;MGRKIYLIFIIALCGCVNTSPYLENLSCGTDNMWNGQHNQSSDCFDMAEVSDTGGYQVKDYEKIMLKTYSGLNNLALGNNFANQSFRQAYSLQTQVVQDNSDEIDSMQQEFAKTAKNIAGMPSLDYIVNDINEQLDKESLVVAMRDFVNPYTTWLSAIYDGIANKDYANAENYLKRVAEFAPDNKFVKSDINAIRSGKNFVWIVFENGSVGQLYEHALAPRGLRAWNIHLTVPDLARGKPALPYLEVSGERTQFLASMDSIVKTDLLTHRDNHIISSVIFEIGKIAAAGGVVIGTGKATRKNQSSQGLLMLGGYMAASTIMNMKKDWDLRSWQSLPYDIQVARINMPASRKLFISPVGEIKIPSDIKNAVVFIRISDKYNNVIIGKLN
;
A
#
# COMPACT_ATOMS: atom_id res chain seq x y z
N MET A 1 -4.34 48.85 32.91
CA MET A 1 -4.92 47.49 33.06
C MET A 1 -5.14 46.92 31.66
N GLY A 2 -4.18 46.15 31.13
CA GLY A 2 -4.30 45.48 29.84
C GLY A 2 -4.60 44.00 30.06
N ARG A 3 -5.78 43.52 29.64
CA ARG A 3 -6.13 42.10 29.67
C ARG A 3 -5.63 41.42 28.40
N LYS A 4 -4.67 40.51 28.57
CA LYS A 4 -4.26 39.53 27.54
C LYS A 4 -5.43 38.56 27.32
N ILE A 5 -5.89 38.44 26.09
CA ILE A 5 -6.82 37.41 25.65
C ILE A 5 -5.97 36.19 25.26
N TYR A 6 -6.12 35.10 26.01
CA TYR A 6 -5.57 33.80 25.63
C TYR A 6 -6.57 33.14 24.66
N LEU A 7 -6.17 32.94 23.40
CA LEU A 7 -6.89 32.06 22.49
C LEU A 7 -6.56 30.61 22.89
N ILE A 8 -7.52 29.94 23.51
CA ILE A 8 -7.51 28.49 23.69
C ILE A 8 -8.17 27.90 22.45
N PHE A 9 -7.40 27.20 21.63
CA PHE A 9 -7.96 26.34 20.58
C PHE A 9 -8.62 25.14 21.25
N ILE A 10 -9.95 25.18 21.35
CA ILE A 10 -10.75 23.99 21.64
C ILE A 10 -10.98 23.30 20.29
N ILE A 11 -10.21 22.25 20.02
CA ILE A 11 -10.50 21.31 18.93
C ILE A 11 -11.79 20.59 19.33
N ALA A 12 -12.84 20.78 18.54
CA ALA A 12 -14.08 20.04 18.70
C ALA A 12 -13.81 18.57 18.32
N LEU A 13 -13.85 17.70 19.33
CA LEU A 13 -13.87 16.25 19.19
C LEU A 13 -15.16 15.83 18.47
N CYS A 14 -15.09 15.70 17.14
CA CYS A 14 -16.03 14.90 16.38
C CYS A 14 -15.45 13.48 16.28
N GLY A 15 -16.15 12.51 16.87
CA GLY A 15 -16.01 11.05 16.75
C GLY A 15 -14.63 10.50 16.37
N CYS A 16 -13.95 9.89 17.35
CA CYS A 16 -12.70 9.15 17.15
C CYS A 16 -12.82 8.16 15.96
N VAL A 17 -12.33 8.58 14.79
CA VAL A 17 -11.77 7.62 13.84
C VAL A 17 -10.54 7.09 14.56
N ASN A 18 -10.48 5.78 14.80
CA ASN A 18 -9.34 5.14 15.45
C ASN A 18 -8.18 5.09 14.44
N THR A 19 -7.62 6.25 14.13
CA THR A 19 -6.51 6.43 13.20
C THR A 19 -5.25 5.90 13.85
N SER A 20 -4.56 5.02 13.13
CA SER A 20 -3.28 4.48 13.58
C SER A 20 -2.25 5.61 13.64
N PRO A 21 -1.50 5.78 14.75
CA PRO A 21 -0.41 6.77 14.81
C PRO A 21 0.59 6.59 13.67
N TYR A 22 0.82 5.36 13.23
CA TYR A 22 1.61 5.05 12.04
C TYR A 22 1.09 5.77 10.78
N LEU A 23 -0.20 5.59 10.46
CA LEU A 23 -0.82 6.22 9.27
C LEU A 23 -0.90 7.74 9.37
N GLU A 24 -1.09 8.28 10.58
CA GLU A 24 -1.05 9.71 10.83
C GLU A 24 0.34 10.29 10.54
N ASN A 25 1.38 9.63 11.03
CA ASN A 25 2.78 10.03 10.81
C ASN A 25 3.17 9.92 9.32
N LEU A 26 2.72 8.87 8.63
CA LEU A 26 2.89 8.76 7.18
C LEU A 26 2.24 9.93 6.43
N SER A 27 0.99 10.25 6.78
CA SER A 27 0.25 11.37 6.18
C SER A 27 0.92 12.71 6.49
N CYS A 28 1.29 12.95 7.76
CA CYS A 28 2.05 14.11 8.21
C CYS A 28 3.35 14.28 7.41
N GLY A 29 4.09 13.18 7.25
CA GLY A 29 5.35 13.18 6.52
C GLY A 29 5.16 13.62 5.08
N THR A 30 4.17 13.06 4.36
CA THR A 30 3.87 13.49 2.98
C THR A 30 3.36 14.93 2.92
N ASP A 31 2.47 15.34 3.82
CA ASP A 31 1.87 16.68 3.79
C ASP A 31 2.95 17.76 3.99
N ASN A 32 3.82 17.58 5.00
CA ASN A 32 4.96 18.46 5.22
C ASN A 32 5.93 18.45 4.03
N MET A 33 6.19 17.28 3.44
CA MET A 33 7.09 17.17 2.28
C MET A 33 6.59 18.05 1.12
N TRP A 34 5.30 17.92 0.78
CA TRP A 34 4.66 18.65 -0.32
C TRP A 34 4.48 20.14 -0.03
N ASN A 35 4.46 20.54 1.23
CA ASN A 35 4.46 21.94 1.66
C ASN A 35 5.88 22.55 1.78
N GLY A 36 6.92 21.82 1.40
CA GLY A 36 8.33 22.27 1.49
C GLY A 36 8.90 22.27 2.91
N GLN A 37 8.19 21.68 3.88
CA GLN A 37 8.57 21.57 5.28
C GLN A 37 9.43 20.32 5.52
N HIS A 38 10.54 20.20 4.79
CA HIS A 38 11.31 18.96 4.69
C HIS A 38 11.87 18.41 6.01
N ASN A 39 12.26 19.27 6.96
CA ASN A 39 12.70 18.80 8.28
C ASN A 39 11.55 18.17 9.07
N GLN A 40 10.37 18.81 9.07
CA GLN A 40 9.16 18.29 9.73
C GLN A 40 8.66 17.01 9.06
N SER A 41 8.84 16.92 7.74
CA SER A 41 8.60 15.68 6.99
C SER A 41 9.50 14.54 7.48
N SER A 42 10.79 14.80 7.69
CA SER A 42 11.73 13.82 8.25
C SER A 42 11.29 13.35 9.64
N ASP A 43 10.97 14.29 10.52
CA ASP A 43 10.52 13.97 11.89
C ASP A 43 9.28 13.06 11.86
N CYS A 44 8.30 13.35 10.99
CA CYS A 44 7.10 12.53 10.86
C CYS A 44 7.39 11.14 10.26
N PHE A 45 8.26 11.02 9.27
CA PHE A 45 8.64 9.71 8.75
C PHE A 45 9.43 8.87 9.76
N ASP A 46 10.35 9.48 10.51
CA ASP A 46 11.11 8.80 11.56
C ASP A 46 10.17 8.31 12.68
N MET A 47 9.17 9.13 13.03
CA MET A 47 8.13 8.74 13.98
C MET A 47 7.25 7.60 13.48
N ALA A 48 6.95 7.53 12.18
CA ALA A 48 6.21 6.39 11.62
C ALA A 48 6.95 5.06 11.87
N GLU A 49 8.28 5.04 11.74
CA GLU A 49 9.09 3.82 11.91
C GLU A 49 9.07 3.25 13.33
N VAL A 50 8.86 4.12 14.34
CA VAL A 50 8.91 3.74 15.76
C VAL A 50 7.56 3.81 16.46
N SER A 51 6.53 4.32 15.79
CA SER A 51 5.20 4.49 16.36
C SER A 51 4.53 3.15 16.66
N ASP A 52 3.76 3.12 17.76
CA ASP A 52 2.80 2.06 17.97
C ASP A 52 1.80 2.07 16.81
N THR A 53 1.55 0.89 16.24
CA THR A 53 0.61 0.74 15.14
C THR A 53 -0.83 0.85 15.65
N GLY A 54 -1.09 0.74 16.96
CA GLY A 54 -2.44 0.84 17.51
C GLY A 54 -3.35 -0.29 16.97
N GLY A 55 -2.78 -1.49 16.84
CA GLY A 55 -3.41 -2.64 16.22
C GLY A 55 -3.52 -2.55 14.69
N TYR A 56 -2.80 -1.61 14.05
CA TYR A 56 -2.72 -1.53 12.61
C TYR A 56 -1.78 -2.59 12.02
N GLN A 57 -2.29 -3.32 11.03
CA GLN A 57 -1.48 -4.22 10.23
C GLN A 57 -0.76 -3.42 9.14
N VAL A 58 0.51 -3.11 9.41
CA VAL A 58 1.39 -2.38 8.50
C VAL A 58 1.66 -3.22 7.27
N LYS A 59 1.33 -2.67 6.10
CA LYS A 59 1.43 -3.37 4.80
C LYS A 59 2.82 -3.18 4.20
N ASP A 60 3.27 -4.13 3.39
CA ASP A 60 4.66 -4.11 2.95
C ASP A 60 4.93 -3.02 1.92
N TYR A 61 3.96 -2.72 1.05
CA TYR A 61 4.06 -1.58 0.15
C TYR A 61 4.20 -0.25 0.92
N GLU A 62 3.65 -0.13 2.13
CA GLU A 62 3.74 1.09 2.95
C GLU A 62 5.13 1.26 3.52
N LYS A 63 5.74 0.17 3.99
CA LYS A 63 7.15 0.17 4.44
C LYS A 63 8.07 0.60 3.29
N ILE A 64 7.84 0.08 2.08
CA ILE A 64 8.62 0.43 0.88
C ILE A 64 8.40 1.91 0.51
N MET A 65 7.15 2.38 0.51
CA MET A 65 6.83 3.77 0.16
C MET A 65 7.34 4.75 1.20
N LEU A 66 7.31 4.41 2.49
CA LEU A 66 7.89 5.22 3.56
C LEU A 66 9.36 5.47 3.26
N LYS A 67 10.13 4.41 3.00
CA LYS A 67 11.55 4.53 2.64
C LYS A 67 11.75 5.29 1.33
N THR A 68 10.85 5.14 0.37
CA THR A 68 10.90 5.89 -0.89
C THR A 68 10.73 7.39 -0.63
N TYR A 69 9.70 7.80 0.11
CA TYR A 69 9.46 9.21 0.44
C TYR A 69 10.52 9.80 1.36
N SER A 70 11.05 9.05 2.33
CA SER A 70 12.22 9.48 3.10
C SER A 70 13.43 9.76 2.19
N GLY A 71 13.63 8.92 1.16
CA GLY A 71 14.66 9.16 0.14
C GLY A 71 14.42 10.45 -0.66
N LEU A 72 13.18 10.68 -1.10
CA LEU A 72 12.79 11.91 -1.81
C LEU A 72 12.99 13.17 -0.97
N ASN A 73 12.57 13.12 0.29
CA ASN A 73 12.74 14.23 1.22
C ASN A 73 14.24 14.54 1.45
N ASN A 74 15.07 13.51 1.56
CA ASN A 74 16.52 13.67 1.63
C ASN A 74 17.11 14.28 0.35
N LEU A 75 16.61 13.94 -0.85
CA LEU A 75 17.02 14.60 -2.10
C LEU A 75 16.68 16.10 -2.11
N ALA A 76 15.52 16.47 -1.58
CA ALA A 76 15.11 17.87 -1.47
C ALA A 76 16.00 18.66 -0.49
N LEU A 77 16.40 18.02 0.62
CA LEU A 77 17.36 18.57 1.59
C LEU A 77 18.81 18.59 1.08
N GLY A 78 19.12 17.89 -0.01
CA GLY A 78 20.49 17.69 -0.49
C GLY A 78 21.33 16.80 0.44
N ASN A 79 20.68 15.86 1.13
CA ASN A 79 21.30 14.94 2.08
C ASN A 79 21.65 13.61 1.43
N ASN A 80 22.86 13.10 1.70
CA ASN A 80 23.37 11.84 1.17
C ASN A 80 22.61 10.59 1.67
N PHE A 81 21.77 10.71 2.70
CA PHE A 81 20.93 9.61 3.18
C PHE A 81 19.88 9.13 2.17
N ALA A 82 19.62 9.88 1.09
CA ALA A 82 18.71 9.45 0.04
C ALA A 82 19.03 8.05 -0.51
N ASN A 83 20.32 7.76 -0.75
CA ASN A 83 20.77 6.45 -1.21
C ASN A 83 20.44 5.33 -0.22
N GLN A 84 20.65 5.59 1.08
CA GLN A 84 20.37 4.61 2.11
C GLN A 84 18.89 4.27 2.15
N SER A 85 18.01 5.28 2.11
CA SER A 85 16.56 5.07 2.11
C SER A 85 16.11 4.28 0.88
N PHE A 86 16.63 4.58 -0.32
CA PHE A 86 16.33 3.82 -1.53
C PHE A 86 16.80 2.36 -1.47
N ARG A 87 17.99 2.11 -0.92
CA ARG A 87 18.50 0.74 -0.71
C ARG A 87 17.66 -0.04 0.29
N GLN A 88 17.21 0.61 1.37
CA GLN A 88 16.28 -0.01 2.33
C GLN A 88 14.96 -0.37 1.65
N ALA A 89 14.39 0.54 0.86
CA ALA A 89 13.18 0.28 0.09
C ALA A 89 13.33 -0.91 -0.87
N TYR A 90 14.50 -1.06 -1.51
CA TYR A 90 14.82 -2.21 -2.37
C TYR A 90 14.99 -3.51 -1.58
N SER A 91 15.67 -3.47 -0.43
CA SER A 91 15.85 -4.64 0.44
C SER A 91 14.52 -5.19 0.95
N LEU A 92 13.58 -4.31 1.33
CA LEU A 92 12.24 -4.70 1.79
C LEU A 92 11.48 -5.49 0.73
N GLN A 93 11.56 -5.08 -0.55
CA GLN A 93 10.93 -5.81 -1.66
C GLN A 93 11.42 -7.26 -1.77
N THR A 94 12.67 -7.53 -1.37
CA THR A 94 13.25 -8.89 -1.43
C THR A 94 12.81 -9.74 -0.23
N GLN A 95 12.64 -9.13 0.94
CA GLN A 95 12.26 -9.82 2.18
C GLN A 95 10.80 -10.30 2.15
N VAL A 96 9.90 -9.48 1.61
CA VAL A 96 8.44 -9.77 1.56
C VAL A 96 8.11 -11.08 0.85
N VAL A 97 8.92 -11.45 -0.14
CA VAL A 97 8.75 -12.71 -0.87
C VAL A 97 9.12 -13.93 -0.02
N GLN A 98 10.04 -13.79 0.94
CA GLN A 98 10.53 -14.88 1.78
C GLN A 98 9.62 -15.17 2.97
N ASP A 99 9.05 -14.14 3.59
CA ASP A 99 8.32 -14.28 4.86
C ASP A 99 6.94 -14.95 4.71
N ASN A 100 6.36 -14.95 3.51
CA ASN A 100 4.99 -15.44 3.28
C ASN A 100 4.84 -16.97 3.32
N SER A 101 5.90 -17.75 3.07
CA SER A 101 5.79 -19.22 3.00
C SER A 101 5.55 -19.86 4.37
N ASP A 102 6.13 -19.30 5.43
CA ASP A 102 6.12 -19.92 6.76
C ASP A 102 4.77 -19.77 7.45
N GLU A 103 4.01 -18.71 7.11
CA GLU A 103 2.69 -18.44 7.67
C GLU A 103 1.64 -19.47 7.19
N ILE A 104 1.70 -19.86 5.92
CA ILE A 104 0.77 -20.80 5.29
C ILE A 104 0.77 -22.15 6.02
N ASP A 105 1.95 -22.69 6.33
CA ASP A 105 2.10 -24.00 6.99
C ASP A 105 1.42 -24.02 8.37
N SER A 106 1.53 -22.92 9.12
CA SER A 106 0.89 -22.78 10.43
C SER A 106 -0.64 -22.78 10.31
N MET A 107 -1.17 -22.07 9.30
CA MET A 107 -2.61 -21.99 9.05
C MET A 107 -3.18 -23.31 8.54
N GLN A 108 -2.44 -24.08 7.74
CA GLN A 108 -2.85 -25.42 7.32
C GLN A 108 -3.09 -26.36 8.51
N GLN A 109 -2.21 -26.30 9.52
CA GLN A 109 -2.37 -27.10 10.75
C GLN A 109 -3.60 -26.66 11.57
N GLU A 110 -3.86 -25.35 11.63
CA GLU A 110 -5.03 -24.81 12.32
C GLU A 110 -6.34 -25.20 11.61
N PHE A 111 -6.37 -25.13 10.27
CA PHE A 111 -7.50 -25.61 9.48
C PHE A 111 -7.77 -27.09 9.76
N ALA A 112 -6.75 -27.95 9.74
CA ALA A 112 -6.90 -29.38 9.99
C ALA A 112 -7.49 -29.67 11.39
N LYS A 113 -7.08 -28.90 12.41
CA LYS A 113 -7.62 -29.01 13.78
C LYS A 113 -9.09 -28.60 13.83
N THR A 114 -9.44 -27.48 13.22
CA THR A 114 -10.79 -26.89 13.29
C THR A 114 -11.79 -27.68 12.44
N ALA A 115 -11.39 -28.13 11.25
CA ALA A 115 -12.23 -28.89 10.34
C ALA A 115 -12.50 -30.33 10.79
N LYS A 116 -11.66 -30.91 11.68
CA LYS A 116 -11.74 -32.32 12.11
C LYS A 116 -13.14 -32.78 12.56
N ASN A 117 -13.91 -31.89 13.15
CA ASN A 117 -15.24 -32.21 13.70
C ASN A 117 -16.40 -31.82 12.78
N ILE A 118 -16.12 -31.35 11.56
CA ILE A 118 -17.14 -30.90 10.60
C ILE A 118 -17.26 -31.94 9.49
N ALA A 119 -18.34 -32.72 9.53
CA ALA A 119 -18.58 -33.78 8.57
C ALA A 119 -18.68 -33.24 7.13
N GLY A 120 -17.97 -33.91 6.21
CA GLY A 120 -18.02 -33.61 4.77
C GLY A 120 -17.21 -32.38 4.33
N MET A 121 -16.50 -31.69 5.23
CA MET A 121 -15.70 -30.51 4.88
C MET A 121 -14.67 -30.84 3.78
N PRO A 122 -14.59 -30.06 2.69
CA PRO A 122 -13.59 -30.29 1.63
C PRO A 122 -12.16 -30.07 2.12
N SER A 123 -11.17 -30.50 1.34
CA SER A 123 -9.77 -30.17 1.60
C SER A 123 -9.53 -28.66 1.46
N LEU A 124 -8.54 -28.16 2.20
CA LEU A 124 -8.14 -26.75 2.14
C LEU A 124 -7.71 -26.36 0.72
N ASP A 125 -6.89 -27.18 0.06
CA ASP A 125 -6.42 -26.93 -1.30
C ASP A 125 -7.58 -26.77 -2.30
N TYR A 126 -8.63 -27.58 -2.17
CA TYR A 126 -9.80 -27.45 -3.05
C TYR A 126 -10.54 -26.12 -2.81
N ILE A 127 -10.69 -25.73 -1.54
CA ILE A 127 -11.35 -24.46 -1.16
C ILE A 127 -10.54 -23.27 -1.66
N VAL A 128 -9.23 -23.26 -1.42
CA VAL A 128 -8.31 -22.18 -1.84
C VAL A 128 -8.33 -22.04 -3.36
N ASN A 129 -8.23 -23.16 -4.10
CA ASN A 129 -8.27 -23.13 -5.56
C ASN A 129 -9.62 -22.61 -6.11
N ASP A 130 -10.76 -23.05 -5.55
CA ASP A 130 -12.09 -22.57 -5.96
C ASP A 130 -12.26 -21.07 -5.73
N ILE A 131 -11.67 -20.53 -4.66
CA ILE A 131 -11.71 -19.10 -4.35
C ILE A 131 -10.78 -18.32 -5.29
N ASN A 132 -9.56 -18.80 -5.52
CA ASN A 132 -8.62 -18.19 -6.45
C ASN A 132 -9.24 -18.06 -7.86
N GLU A 133 -9.91 -19.12 -8.35
CA GLU A 133 -10.63 -19.09 -9.64
C GLU A 133 -11.75 -18.04 -9.72
N GLN A 134 -12.39 -17.71 -8.60
CA GLN A 134 -13.44 -16.68 -8.54
C GLN A 134 -12.83 -15.28 -8.53
N LEU A 135 -11.84 -15.05 -7.67
CA LEU A 135 -11.18 -13.75 -7.53
C LEU A 135 -10.49 -13.30 -8.82
N ASP A 136 -9.86 -14.22 -9.56
CA ASP A 136 -9.16 -13.87 -10.80
C ASP A 136 -10.10 -13.40 -11.92
N LYS A 137 -11.39 -13.75 -11.86
CA LYS A 137 -12.40 -13.30 -12.83
C LYS A 137 -12.99 -11.94 -12.48
N GLU A 138 -12.96 -11.55 -11.21
CA GLU A 138 -13.67 -10.38 -10.67
C GLU A 138 -12.75 -9.19 -10.36
N SER A 139 -11.43 -9.36 -10.50
CA SER A 139 -10.45 -8.33 -10.13
C SER A 139 -10.58 -7.05 -10.98
N LEU A 140 -10.72 -5.91 -10.29
CA LEU A 140 -10.80 -4.58 -10.92
C LEU A 140 -9.43 -3.96 -11.24
N VAL A 141 -8.38 -4.46 -10.59
CA VAL A 141 -6.99 -3.99 -10.72
C VAL A 141 -6.10 -5.16 -11.12
N VAL A 142 -5.19 -4.92 -12.06
CA VAL A 142 -4.22 -5.91 -12.52
C VAL A 142 -2.96 -5.82 -11.64
N ALA A 143 -2.58 -6.94 -11.03
CA ALA A 143 -1.35 -7.04 -10.27
C ALA A 143 -0.12 -7.09 -11.18
N MET A 144 1.04 -6.81 -10.60
CA MET A 144 2.33 -6.96 -11.25
C MET A 144 2.77 -8.43 -11.20
N ARG A 145 3.64 -8.82 -12.14
CA ARG A 145 4.22 -10.17 -12.17
C ARG A 145 5.07 -10.45 -10.92
N ASP A 146 5.85 -9.45 -10.50
CA ASP A 146 6.80 -9.54 -9.39
C ASP A 146 6.48 -8.42 -8.39
N PHE A 147 6.67 -8.68 -7.08
CA PHE A 147 6.53 -7.65 -6.04
C PHE A 147 7.72 -6.69 -6.07
N VAL A 148 7.64 -5.72 -6.99
CA VAL A 148 8.65 -4.70 -7.23
C VAL A 148 7.94 -3.38 -7.34
N ASN A 149 8.51 -2.33 -6.75
CA ASN A 149 8.09 -0.97 -6.97
C ASN A 149 8.95 -0.34 -8.07
N PRO A 150 8.43 -0.17 -9.32
CA PRO A 150 9.23 0.38 -10.42
C PRO A 150 9.58 1.84 -10.19
N TYR A 151 8.77 2.58 -9.42
CA TYR A 151 9.04 3.97 -9.07
C TYR A 151 10.29 4.08 -8.18
N THR A 152 10.34 3.33 -7.08
CA THR A 152 11.51 3.26 -6.20
C THR A 152 12.77 2.80 -6.93
N THR A 153 12.61 1.78 -7.78
CA THR A 153 13.72 1.18 -8.54
C THR A 153 14.26 2.18 -9.58
N TRP A 154 13.39 2.91 -10.26
CA TRP A 154 13.79 3.97 -11.20
C TRP A 154 14.51 5.11 -10.48
N LEU A 155 14.00 5.59 -9.34
CA LEU A 155 14.66 6.65 -8.54
C LEU A 155 16.07 6.22 -8.10
N SER A 156 16.21 4.97 -7.66
CA SER A 156 17.50 4.38 -7.30
C SER A 156 18.45 4.40 -8.49
N ALA A 157 17.97 4.02 -9.67
CA ALA A 157 18.78 4.01 -10.89
C ALA A 157 19.26 5.39 -11.30
N ILE A 158 18.38 6.39 -11.27
CA ILE A 158 18.75 7.79 -11.58
C ILE A 158 19.78 8.30 -10.56
N TYR A 159 19.56 8.05 -9.27
CA TYR A 159 20.49 8.47 -8.23
C TYR A 159 21.86 7.79 -8.37
N ASP A 160 21.90 6.47 -8.52
CA ASP A 160 23.14 5.72 -8.67
C ASP A 160 23.92 6.15 -9.91
N GLY A 161 23.23 6.35 -11.03
CA GLY A 161 23.87 6.78 -12.27
C GLY A 161 24.40 8.21 -12.21
N ILE A 162 23.66 9.14 -11.62
CA ILE A 162 24.02 10.56 -11.63
C ILE A 162 24.93 10.94 -10.46
N ALA A 163 24.56 10.60 -9.23
CA ALA A 163 25.30 10.99 -8.02
C ALA A 163 26.47 10.04 -7.74
N ASN A 164 26.22 8.72 -7.76
CA ASN A 164 27.25 7.73 -7.42
C ASN A 164 28.15 7.34 -8.60
N LYS A 165 27.77 7.69 -9.83
CA LYS A 165 28.42 7.24 -11.09
C LYS A 165 28.46 5.72 -11.23
N ASP A 166 27.56 5.01 -10.56
CA ASP A 166 27.41 3.56 -10.66
C ASP A 166 26.51 3.22 -11.85
N TYR A 167 27.11 3.30 -13.04
CA TYR A 167 26.38 3.04 -14.29
C TYR A 167 25.95 1.59 -14.46
N ALA A 168 26.59 0.65 -13.75
CA ALA A 168 26.28 -0.76 -13.85
C ALA A 168 24.98 -1.07 -13.09
N ASN A 169 24.86 -0.61 -11.84
CA ASN A 169 23.61 -0.73 -11.09
C ASN A 169 22.47 0.06 -11.75
N ALA A 170 22.74 1.30 -12.18
CA ALA A 170 21.74 2.11 -12.86
C ALA A 170 21.19 1.41 -14.11
N GLU A 171 22.05 0.79 -14.93
CA GLU A 171 21.61 0.05 -16.11
C GLU A 171 20.76 -1.19 -15.75
N ASN A 172 21.16 -1.95 -14.74
CA ASN A 172 20.42 -3.13 -14.29
C ASN A 172 19.02 -2.75 -13.78
N TYR A 173 18.92 -1.71 -12.96
CA TYR A 173 17.64 -1.21 -12.47
C TYR A 173 16.76 -0.65 -13.60
N LEU A 174 17.32 0.14 -14.54
CA LEU A 174 16.55 0.66 -15.67
C LEU A 174 16.05 -0.44 -16.62
N LYS A 175 16.82 -1.51 -16.83
CA LYS A 175 16.35 -2.69 -17.59
C LYS A 175 15.13 -3.33 -16.94
N ARG A 176 15.19 -3.53 -15.61
CA ARG A 176 14.05 -4.07 -14.85
C ARG A 176 12.83 -3.16 -14.91
N VAL A 177 13.01 -1.84 -14.75
CA VAL A 177 11.92 -0.86 -14.87
C VAL A 177 11.30 -0.87 -16.27
N ALA A 178 12.11 -1.05 -17.32
CA ALA A 178 11.62 -1.11 -18.69
C ALA A 178 10.72 -2.33 -18.97
N GLU A 179 10.79 -3.39 -18.18
CA GLU A 179 9.84 -4.51 -18.25
C GLU A 179 8.42 -4.10 -17.81
N PHE A 180 8.31 -3.16 -16.87
CA PHE A 180 7.05 -2.65 -16.35
C PHE A 180 6.51 -1.46 -17.15
N ALA A 181 7.40 -0.68 -17.75
CA ALA A 181 7.07 0.48 -18.58
C ALA A 181 7.66 0.32 -20.01
N PRO A 182 7.25 -0.72 -20.77
CA PRO A 182 7.86 -1.05 -22.05
C PRO A 182 7.62 0.00 -23.12
N ASP A 183 6.66 0.90 -22.97
CA ASP A 183 6.39 1.98 -23.93
C ASP A 183 7.03 3.32 -23.51
N ASN A 184 7.67 3.37 -22.35
CA ASN A 184 8.27 4.60 -21.84
C ASN A 184 9.61 4.91 -22.52
N LYS A 185 9.61 5.92 -23.40
CA LYS A 185 10.80 6.32 -24.17
C LYS A 185 11.91 6.90 -23.30
N PHE A 186 11.55 7.50 -22.16
CA PHE A 186 12.51 8.12 -21.25
C PHE A 186 13.28 7.03 -20.51
N VAL A 187 12.58 6.08 -19.89
CA VAL A 187 13.19 4.94 -19.19
C VAL A 187 14.18 4.20 -20.10
N LYS A 188 13.77 3.90 -21.34
CA LYS A 188 14.64 3.23 -22.33
C LYS A 188 15.91 4.00 -22.68
N SER A 189 15.88 5.33 -22.59
CA SER A 189 16.98 6.20 -23.00
C SER A 189 17.73 6.84 -21.83
N ASP A 190 17.29 6.63 -20.58
CA ASP A 190 17.86 7.26 -19.39
C ASP A 190 19.30 6.82 -19.14
N ILE A 191 19.67 5.56 -19.39
CA ILE A 191 21.06 5.12 -19.24
C ILE A 191 22.01 5.86 -20.20
N ASN A 192 21.57 6.12 -21.43
CA ASN A 192 22.34 6.89 -22.40
C ASN A 192 22.43 8.36 -21.98
N ALA A 193 21.36 8.90 -21.37
CA ALA A 193 21.35 10.24 -20.81
C ALA A 193 22.37 10.39 -19.69
N ILE A 194 22.31 9.49 -18.72
CA ILE A 194 23.21 9.42 -17.56
C ILE A 194 24.68 9.39 -18.02
N ARG A 195 24.99 8.55 -19.03
CA ARG A 195 26.35 8.40 -19.57
C ARG A 195 26.81 9.56 -20.45
N SER A 196 25.90 10.38 -20.98
CA SER A 196 26.25 11.45 -21.93
C SER A 196 27.03 12.62 -21.30
N GLY A 197 27.03 12.73 -19.97
CA GLY A 197 27.62 13.86 -19.25
C GLY A 197 26.88 15.19 -19.43
N LYS A 198 25.76 15.20 -20.17
CA LYS A 198 24.87 16.36 -20.27
C LYS A 198 24.06 16.52 -18.99
N ASN A 199 23.60 17.75 -18.78
CA ASN A 199 22.73 18.10 -17.66
C ASN A 199 21.26 17.93 -18.06
N PHE A 200 20.50 17.23 -17.24
CA PHE A 200 19.09 16.96 -17.47
C PHE A 200 18.21 17.37 -16.29
N VAL A 201 16.93 17.51 -16.59
CA VAL A 201 15.85 17.56 -15.61
C VAL A 201 15.02 16.31 -15.82
N TRP A 202 14.88 15.52 -14.76
CA TRP A 202 13.87 14.49 -14.67
C TRP A 202 12.62 15.07 -14.02
N ILE A 203 11.46 14.77 -14.58
CA ILE A 203 10.17 15.19 -14.04
C ILE A 203 9.49 13.92 -13.57
N VAL A 204 9.03 13.96 -12.33
CA VAL A 204 8.20 12.92 -11.72
C VAL A 204 6.84 13.53 -11.47
N PHE A 205 5.81 12.90 -12.03
CA PHE A 205 4.43 13.27 -11.83
C PHE A 205 3.74 12.20 -11.00
N GLU A 206 3.43 12.53 -9.75
CA GLU A 206 2.55 11.75 -8.87
C GLU A 206 1.11 12.21 -9.08
N ASN A 207 0.32 11.32 -9.67
CA ASN A 207 -0.98 11.66 -10.23
C ASN A 207 -2.11 10.98 -9.45
N GLY A 208 -3.08 11.77 -9.02
CA GLY A 208 -4.30 11.27 -8.39
C GLY A 208 -4.08 10.63 -7.03
N SER A 209 -4.93 9.66 -6.71
CA SER A 209 -4.96 8.97 -5.42
C SER A 209 -5.24 7.48 -5.59
N VAL A 210 -4.49 6.65 -4.85
CA VAL A 210 -4.62 5.18 -4.85
C VAL A 210 -6.02 4.73 -4.44
N GLY A 211 -6.38 3.52 -4.85
CA GLY A 211 -7.60 2.84 -4.43
C GLY A 211 -7.79 2.68 -2.91
N GLN A 212 -9.05 2.53 -2.50
CA GLN A 212 -9.39 2.11 -1.14
C GLN A 212 -9.46 0.59 -1.04
N LEU A 213 -8.97 0.06 0.08
CA LEU A 213 -9.20 -1.34 0.42
C LEU A 213 -10.66 -1.56 0.79
N TYR A 214 -11.22 -2.68 0.37
CA TYR A 214 -12.59 -3.08 0.67
C TYR A 214 -12.69 -4.58 0.93
N GLU A 215 -13.80 -5.03 1.52
CA GLU A 215 -14.10 -6.45 1.66
C GLU A 215 -14.79 -6.99 0.42
N HIS A 216 -14.13 -7.93 -0.26
CA HIS A 216 -14.71 -8.69 -1.35
C HIS A 216 -15.46 -9.90 -0.80
N ALA A 217 -16.78 -9.88 -0.91
CA ALA A 217 -17.62 -11.00 -0.48
C ALA A 217 -17.56 -12.15 -1.49
N LEU A 218 -17.39 -13.37 -0.99
CA LEU A 218 -17.26 -14.59 -1.78
C LEU A 218 -18.24 -15.65 -1.28
N ALA A 219 -18.76 -16.45 -2.19
CA ALA A 219 -19.57 -17.62 -1.89
C ALA A 219 -18.94 -18.86 -2.57
N PRO A 220 -17.90 -19.46 -1.97
CA PRO A 220 -17.16 -20.56 -2.59
C PRO A 220 -18.09 -21.73 -2.89
N ARG A 221 -18.02 -22.27 -4.11
CA ARG A 221 -18.81 -23.44 -4.53
C ARG A 221 -18.52 -24.61 -3.59
N GLY A 222 -17.25 -24.76 -3.19
CA GLY A 222 -16.83 -25.81 -2.27
C GLY A 222 -17.46 -25.74 -0.89
N LEU A 223 -17.88 -24.56 -0.43
CA LEU A 223 -18.44 -24.38 0.91
C LEU A 223 -19.96 -24.17 0.92
N ARG A 224 -20.62 -24.27 -0.24
CA ARG A 224 -22.05 -23.99 -0.41
C ARG A 224 -22.96 -24.88 0.44
N ALA A 225 -22.58 -26.14 0.68
CA ALA A 225 -23.37 -27.06 1.50
C ALA A 225 -23.52 -26.61 2.97
N TRP A 226 -22.63 -25.73 3.44
CA TRP A 226 -22.65 -25.16 4.79
C TRP A 226 -23.13 -23.70 4.82
N ASN A 227 -23.57 -23.14 3.68
CA ASN A 227 -23.96 -21.74 3.53
C ASN A 227 -22.90 -20.73 4.01
N ILE A 228 -21.63 -21.08 3.88
CA ILE A 228 -20.51 -20.22 4.28
C ILE A 228 -20.31 -19.14 3.23
N HIS A 229 -20.27 -17.89 3.69
CA HIS A 229 -19.86 -16.73 2.91
C HIS A 229 -18.56 -16.21 3.50
N LEU A 230 -17.59 -15.92 2.65
CA LEU A 230 -16.29 -15.40 3.07
C LEU A 230 -16.18 -13.93 2.68
N THR A 231 -15.30 -13.20 3.36
CA THR A 231 -14.78 -11.92 2.89
C THR A 231 -13.26 -12.00 2.82
N VAL A 232 -12.67 -11.34 1.83
CA VAL A 232 -11.21 -11.14 1.76
C VAL A 232 -10.93 -9.68 1.41
N PRO A 233 -9.78 -9.11 1.80
CA PRO A 233 -9.41 -7.76 1.38
C PRO A 233 -9.15 -7.72 -0.12
N ASP A 234 -9.66 -6.69 -0.78
CA ASP A 234 -9.30 -6.34 -2.16
C ASP A 234 -9.20 -4.81 -2.31
N LEU A 235 -8.80 -4.34 -3.49
CA LEU A 235 -8.50 -2.95 -3.80
C LEU A 235 -9.47 -2.43 -4.86
N ALA A 236 -10.18 -1.36 -4.53
CA ALA A 236 -10.97 -0.60 -5.49
C ALA A 236 -10.04 0.18 -6.43
N ARG A 237 -10.47 0.49 -7.65
CA ARG A 237 -9.65 1.31 -8.54
C ARG A 237 -9.52 2.74 -8.01
N GLY A 238 -8.30 3.24 -7.93
CA GLY A 238 -7.99 4.63 -7.64
C GLY A 238 -8.39 5.55 -8.80
N LYS A 239 -8.06 6.84 -8.66
CA LYS A 239 -8.49 7.87 -9.60
C LYS A 239 -7.31 8.74 -10.04
N PRO A 240 -6.99 8.82 -11.34
CA PRO A 240 -6.02 9.78 -11.84
C PRO A 240 -6.60 11.20 -11.75
N ALA A 241 -5.74 12.20 -11.54
CA ALA A 241 -6.13 13.60 -11.59
C ALA A 241 -6.04 14.16 -13.03
N LEU A 242 -4.97 13.80 -13.75
CA LEU A 242 -4.72 14.20 -15.14
C LEU A 242 -4.21 13.01 -15.96
N PRO A 243 -4.38 13.03 -17.30
CA PRO A 243 -3.81 12.01 -18.16
C PRO A 243 -2.27 12.10 -18.23
N TYR A 244 -1.72 13.31 -18.25
CA TYR A 244 -0.28 13.59 -18.29
C TYR A 244 -0.02 15.06 -17.92
N LEU A 245 1.24 15.39 -17.66
CA LEU A 245 1.74 16.77 -17.69
C LEU A 245 2.44 17.05 -19.03
N GLU A 246 2.30 18.28 -19.51
CA GLU A 246 3.11 18.78 -20.61
C GLU A 246 4.27 19.60 -20.06
N VAL A 247 5.50 19.17 -20.33
CA VAL A 247 6.74 19.75 -19.85
C VAL A 247 7.54 20.23 -21.06
N SER A 248 7.53 21.55 -21.30
CA SER A 248 8.30 22.17 -22.39
C SER A 248 8.13 21.47 -23.76
N GLY A 249 6.89 21.06 -24.10
CA GLY A 249 6.55 20.37 -25.35
C GLY A 249 6.67 18.85 -25.33
N GLU A 250 7.11 18.25 -24.22
CA GLU A 250 7.14 16.80 -24.00
C GLU A 250 6.01 16.38 -23.04
N ARG A 251 5.48 15.17 -23.19
CA ARG A 251 4.46 14.63 -22.26
C ARG A 251 5.09 13.64 -21.29
N THR A 252 4.65 13.67 -20.03
CA THR A 252 4.96 12.59 -19.09
C THR A 252 4.39 11.26 -19.58
N GLN A 253 5.11 10.18 -19.31
CA GLN A 253 4.73 8.82 -19.68
C GLN A 253 4.68 7.94 -18.45
N PHE A 254 3.74 7.00 -18.43
CA PHE A 254 3.55 6.05 -17.35
C PHE A 254 4.87 5.35 -16.96
N LEU A 255 5.11 5.25 -15.66
CA LEU A 255 6.24 4.55 -15.05
C LEU A 255 5.76 3.39 -14.17
N ALA A 256 4.80 3.67 -13.28
CA ALA A 256 4.32 2.71 -12.29
C ALA A 256 2.88 3.00 -11.89
N SER A 257 2.15 1.96 -11.48
CA SER A 257 0.81 2.08 -10.90
C SER A 257 0.88 1.69 -9.43
N MET A 258 0.46 2.59 -8.54
CA MET A 258 0.36 2.26 -7.11
C MET A 258 -0.78 1.29 -6.86
N ASP A 259 -1.88 1.39 -7.60
CA ASP A 259 -2.96 0.40 -7.55
C ASP A 259 -2.41 -1.01 -7.82
N SER A 260 -1.60 -1.18 -8.88
CA SER A 260 -0.98 -2.47 -9.18
C SER A 260 0.00 -2.91 -8.10
N ILE A 261 0.79 -2.01 -7.51
CA ILE A 261 1.71 -2.34 -6.40
C ILE A 261 0.94 -2.82 -5.17
N VAL A 262 -0.08 -2.09 -4.74
CA VAL A 262 -0.93 -2.45 -3.60
C VAL A 262 -1.66 -3.76 -3.88
N LYS A 263 -2.22 -3.93 -5.08
CA LYS A 263 -2.86 -5.19 -5.47
C LYS A 263 -1.87 -6.35 -5.43
N THR A 264 -0.62 -6.15 -5.86
CA THR A 264 0.41 -7.19 -5.79
C THR A 264 0.71 -7.57 -4.34
N ASP A 265 0.77 -6.60 -3.42
CA ASP A 265 0.92 -6.89 -1.98
C ASP A 265 -0.22 -7.77 -1.45
N LEU A 266 -1.45 -7.42 -1.78
CA LEU A 266 -2.63 -8.22 -1.41
C LEU A 266 -2.60 -9.62 -2.03
N LEU A 267 -2.04 -9.77 -3.24
CA LEU A 267 -1.90 -11.05 -3.90
C LEU A 267 -0.81 -11.92 -3.28
N THR A 268 0.30 -11.31 -2.84
CA THR A 268 1.34 -12.01 -2.08
C THR A 268 0.71 -12.71 -0.87
N HIS A 269 -0.10 -11.98 -0.11
CA HIS A 269 -0.76 -12.49 1.11
C HIS A 269 -2.12 -13.15 0.84
N ARG A 270 -2.49 -13.44 -0.43
CA ARG A 270 -3.84 -13.87 -0.79
C ARG A 270 -4.23 -15.19 -0.12
N ASP A 271 -3.38 -16.19 -0.18
CA ASP A 271 -3.71 -17.50 0.39
C ASP A 271 -3.86 -17.42 1.92
N ASN A 272 -3.02 -16.63 2.61
CA ASN A 272 -3.19 -16.36 4.04
C ASN A 272 -4.55 -15.69 4.32
N HIS A 273 -4.95 -14.73 3.48
CA HIS A 273 -6.24 -14.09 3.63
C HIS A 273 -7.40 -15.07 3.44
N ILE A 274 -7.32 -15.93 2.41
CA ILE A 274 -8.32 -16.95 2.14
C ILE A 274 -8.40 -17.96 3.28
N ILE A 275 -7.28 -18.58 3.65
CA ILE A 275 -7.22 -19.65 4.65
C ILE A 275 -7.71 -19.13 5.99
N SER A 276 -7.28 -17.92 6.40
CA SER A 276 -7.72 -17.33 7.66
C SER A 276 -9.21 -16.95 7.68
N SER A 277 -9.81 -16.63 6.52
CA SER A 277 -11.27 -16.48 6.38
C SER A 277 -12.01 -17.79 6.49
N VAL A 278 -11.49 -18.84 5.83
CA VAL A 278 -12.06 -20.18 5.91
C VAL A 278 -12.03 -20.68 7.35
N ILE A 279 -10.88 -20.60 8.03
CA ILE A 279 -10.70 -21.02 9.44
C ILE A 279 -11.71 -20.30 10.35
N PHE A 280 -11.87 -18.98 10.19
CA PHE A 280 -12.80 -18.20 10.98
C PHE A 280 -14.24 -18.72 10.83
N GLU A 281 -14.69 -18.92 9.59
CA GLU A 281 -16.07 -19.34 9.30
C GLU A 281 -16.35 -20.77 9.77
N ILE A 282 -15.42 -21.71 9.54
CA ILE A 282 -15.58 -23.08 10.06
C ILE A 282 -15.50 -23.11 11.60
N GLY A 283 -14.71 -22.21 12.20
CA GLY A 283 -14.60 -22.04 13.64
C GLY A 283 -15.92 -21.61 14.27
N LYS A 284 -16.66 -20.69 13.63
CA LYS A 284 -18.02 -20.30 14.06
C LYS A 284 -18.97 -21.49 14.09
N ILE A 285 -18.94 -22.34 13.05
CA ILE A 285 -19.77 -23.55 12.97
C ILE A 285 -19.44 -24.51 14.12
N ALA A 286 -18.16 -24.79 14.33
CA ALA A 286 -17.71 -25.68 15.40
C ALA A 286 -18.08 -25.14 16.79
N ALA A 287 -17.89 -23.85 17.03
CA ALA A 287 -18.23 -23.19 18.30
C ALA A 287 -19.75 -23.17 18.55
N ALA A 288 -20.56 -22.79 17.56
CA ALA A 288 -22.02 -22.80 17.66
C ALA A 288 -22.56 -24.22 17.92
N GLY A 289 -22.04 -25.23 17.22
CA GLY A 289 -22.37 -26.63 17.47
C GLY A 289 -22.01 -27.08 18.88
N GLY A 290 -20.85 -26.67 19.39
CA GLY A 290 -20.41 -26.93 20.76
C GLY A 290 -21.36 -26.35 21.83
N VAL A 291 -21.83 -25.11 21.64
CA VAL A 291 -22.80 -24.45 22.54
C VAL A 291 -24.13 -25.21 22.58
N VAL A 292 -24.67 -25.61 21.42
CA VAL A 292 -25.93 -26.35 21.33
C VAL A 292 -25.81 -27.74 21.96
N ILE A 293 -24.72 -28.46 21.72
CA ILE A 293 -24.48 -29.78 22.32
C ILE A 293 -24.30 -29.67 23.84
N GLY A 294 -23.55 -28.66 24.31
CA GLY A 294 -23.31 -28.41 25.73
C GLY A 294 -24.60 -28.11 26.49
N THR A 295 -25.45 -27.22 25.96
CA THR A 295 -26.78 -26.92 26.53
C THR A 295 -27.70 -28.15 26.48
N GLY A 296 -27.68 -28.93 25.39
CA GLY A 296 -28.40 -30.21 25.30
C GLY A 296 -27.99 -31.24 26.37
N LYS A 297 -26.70 -31.31 26.72
CA LYS A 297 -26.23 -32.18 27.82
C LYS A 297 -26.62 -31.64 29.20
N ALA A 298 -26.58 -30.33 29.41
CA ALA A 298 -26.95 -29.68 30.67
C ALA A 298 -28.46 -29.78 30.96
N THR A 299 -29.30 -29.61 29.95
CA THR A 299 -30.77 -29.71 30.07
C THR A 299 -31.25 -31.11 30.42
N ARG A 300 -30.55 -32.16 29.96
CA ARG A 300 -30.80 -33.54 30.41
C ARG A 300 -30.54 -33.76 31.91
N LYS A 301 -29.73 -32.91 32.54
CA LYS A 301 -29.45 -32.97 33.99
C LYS A 301 -30.41 -32.10 34.82
N ASN A 302 -31.02 -31.07 34.23
CA ASN A 302 -31.92 -30.13 34.91
C ASN A 302 -33.22 -29.92 34.13
N GLN A 303 -34.29 -30.65 34.49
CA GLN A 303 -35.60 -30.58 33.83
C GLN A 303 -36.33 -29.25 34.04
N SER A 304 -36.16 -28.58 35.18
CA SER A 304 -36.94 -27.38 35.55
C SER A 304 -36.60 -26.12 34.74
N SER A 305 -35.42 -26.07 34.12
CA SER A 305 -34.94 -24.93 33.33
C SER A 305 -34.66 -25.28 31.86
N GLN A 306 -35.13 -26.44 31.40
CA GLN A 306 -34.82 -27.00 30.08
C GLN A 306 -35.12 -26.03 28.93
N GLY A 307 -36.32 -25.45 28.91
CA GLY A 307 -36.73 -24.54 27.82
C GLY A 307 -35.91 -23.25 27.76
N LEU A 308 -35.62 -22.65 28.92
CA LEU A 308 -34.84 -21.42 29.00
C LEU A 308 -33.37 -21.63 28.61
N LEU A 309 -32.76 -22.74 29.04
CA LEU A 309 -31.38 -23.09 28.69
C LEU A 309 -31.21 -23.41 27.20
N MET A 310 -32.18 -24.08 26.57
CA MET A 310 -32.16 -24.30 25.12
C MET A 310 -32.29 -23.00 24.35
N LEU A 311 -33.25 -22.13 24.71
CA LEU A 311 -33.43 -20.83 24.07
C LEU A 311 -32.16 -19.97 24.19
N GLY A 312 -31.55 -19.92 25.38
CA GLY A 312 -30.26 -19.24 25.60
C GLY A 312 -29.14 -19.79 24.73
N GLY A 313 -29.04 -21.12 24.58
CA GLY A 313 -28.07 -21.77 23.70
C GLY A 313 -28.24 -21.43 22.22
N TYR A 314 -29.48 -21.42 21.73
CA TYR A 314 -29.77 -21.02 20.34
C TYR A 314 -29.46 -19.54 20.08
N MET A 315 -29.83 -18.65 21.00
CA MET A 315 -29.50 -17.22 20.87
C MET A 315 -27.98 -17.01 20.85
N ALA A 316 -27.24 -17.66 21.76
CA ALA A 316 -25.78 -17.59 21.78
C ALA A 316 -25.13 -18.13 20.49
N ALA A 317 -25.61 -19.27 19.99
CA ALA A 317 -25.17 -19.84 18.72
C ALA A 317 -25.45 -18.89 17.54
N SER A 318 -26.62 -18.25 17.52
CA SER A 318 -26.96 -17.26 16.48
C SER A 318 -26.05 -16.04 16.53
N THR A 319 -25.69 -15.55 17.72
CA THR A 319 -24.73 -14.44 17.86
C THR A 319 -23.38 -14.82 17.28
N ILE A 320 -22.86 -16.02 17.60
CA ILE A 320 -21.59 -16.53 17.06
C ILE A 320 -21.65 -16.58 15.53
N MET A 321 -22.71 -17.16 14.95
CA MET A 321 -22.85 -17.31 13.50
C MET A 321 -22.91 -15.96 12.75
N ASN A 322 -23.43 -14.91 13.39
CA ASN A 322 -23.53 -13.56 12.85
C ASN A 322 -22.24 -12.73 13.00
N MET A 323 -21.22 -13.24 13.71
CA MET A 323 -19.92 -12.56 13.78
C MET A 323 -19.25 -12.57 12.40
N LYS A 324 -18.57 -11.48 12.06
CA LYS A 324 -17.78 -11.37 10.84
C LYS A 324 -16.30 -11.34 11.18
N LYS A 325 -15.49 -11.81 10.24
CA LYS A 325 -14.05 -11.58 10.30
C LYS A 325 -13.82 -10.12 9.91
N ASP A 326 -13.26 -9.36 10.83
CA ASP A 326 -12.90 -7.97 10.57
C ASP A 326 -11.54 -7.93 9.87
N TRP A 327 -11.50 -7.28 8.72
CA TRP A 327 -10.26 -7.00 8.00
C TRP A 327 -9.74 -5.61 8.32
N ASP A 328 -8.42 -5.45 8.49
CA ASP A 328 -7.82 -4.13 8.64
C ASP A 328 -7.67 -3.43 7.27
N LEU A 329 -8.77 -2.80 6.84
CA LEU A 329 -8.85 -2.07 5.57
C LEU A 329 -8.24 -0.66 5.62
N ARG A 330 -7.73 -0.23 6.79
CA ARG A 330 -7.00 1.04 6.87
C ARG A 330 -5.77 0.95 5.97
N SER A 331 -5.38 2.06 5.37
CA SER A 331 -4.24 2.10 4.45
C SER A 331 -3.74 3.53 4.28
N TRP A 332 -2.53 3.67 3.76
CA TRP A 332 -1.96 4.96 3.42
C TRP A 332 -2.60 5.56 2.17
N GLN A 333 -3.69 6.30 2.39
CA GLN A 333 -4.56 6.85 1.33
C GLN A 333 -4.00 8.08 0.61
N SER A 334 -2.88 8.67 1.07
CA SER A 334 -2.21 9.77 0.36
C SER A 334 -1.19 9.28 -0.68
N LEU A 335 -1.14 7.99 -1.02
CA LEU A 335 -0.34 7.52 -2.15
C LEU A 335 -0.99 7.90 -3.49
N PRO A 336 -0.20 8.18 -4.54
CA PRO A 336 -0.76 8.54 -5.85
C PRO A 336 -1.45 7.34 -6.50
N TYR A 337 -2.26 7.56 -7.54
CA TYR A 337 -2.82 6.48 -8.36
C TYR A 337 -1.77 5.88 -9.30
N ASP A 338 -1.09 6.74 -10.06
CA ASP A 338 0.02 6.39 -10.91
C ASP A 338 1.18 7.38 -10.80
N ILE A 339 2.34 6.91 -11.27
CA ILE A 339 3.55 7.70 -11.40
C ILE A 339 3.88 7.77 -12.89
N GLN A 340 4.17 8.98 -13.35
CA GLN A 340 4.62 9.23 -14.71
C GLN A 340 5.92 10.01 -14.69
N VAL A 341 6.73 9.86 -15.75
CA VAL A 341 8.01 10.54 -15.86
C VAL A 341 8.21 11.18 -17.22
N ALA A 342 8.99 12.26 -17.23
CA ALA A 342 9.59 12.83 -18.42
C ALA A 342 11.04 13.19 -18.15
N ARG A 343 11.83 13.34 -19.22
CA ARG A 343 13.18 13.90 -19.14
C ARG A 343 13.36 14.94 -20.22
N ILE A 344 13.93 16.08 -19.85
CA ILE A 344 14.34 17.11 -20.79
C ILE A 344 15.79 17.53 -20.53
N ASN A 345 16.45 18.11 -21.54
CA ASN A 345 17.73 18.78 -21.33
C ASN A 345 17.55 19.95 -20.36
N MET A 346 18.53 20.20 -19.50
CA MET A 346 18.53 21.37 -18.63
C MET A 346 18.44 22.65 -19.46
N PRO A 347 17.36 23.46 -19.32
CA PRO A 347 17.23 24.68 -20.09
C PRO A 347 18.30 25.70 -19.70
N ALA A 348 18.86 26.41 -20.67
CA ALA A 348 19.82 27.49 -20.41
C ALA A 348 19.20 28.61 -19.54
N SER A 349 17.90 28.86 -19.72
CA SER A 349 17.12 29.81 -18.91
C SER A 349 16.90 29.37 -17.46
N ARG A 350 17.15 28.10 -17.14
CA ARG A 350 16.78 27.44 -15.87
C ARG A 350 15.29 27.52 -15.53
N LYS A 351 14.44 27.78 -16.52
CA LYS A 351 12.98 27.87 -16.37
C LYS A 351 12.32 26.71 -17.12
N LEU A 352 11.38 26.06 -16.46
CA LEU A 352 10.53 25.01 -17.00
C LEU A 352 9.10 25.53 -17.07
N PHE A 353 8.43 25.30 -18.18
CA PHE A 353 6.99 25.51 -18.26
C PHE A 353 6.29 24.17 -18.24
N ILE A 354 5.40 23.99 -17.25
CA ILE A 354 4.69 22.73 -17.03
C ILE A 354 3.20 23.03 -17.00
N SER A 355 2.42 22.46 -17.91
CA SER A 355 0.96 22.61 -17.90
C SER A 355 0.30 21.47 -17.12
N PRO A 356 -0.64 21.74 -16.19
CA PRO A 356 -1.25 23.05 -15.86
C PRO A 356 -0.58 23.81 -14.70
N VAL A 357 0.59 23.37 -14.24
CA VAL A 357 1.25 23.86 -13.01
C VAL A 357 1.76 25.31 -13.11
N GLY A 358 2.38 25.69 -14.22
CA GLY A 358 3.00 26.99 -14.45
C GLY A 358 4.52 26.93 -14.65
N GLU A 359 5.18 28.05 -14.37
CA GLU A 359 6.64 28.18 -14.51
C GLU A 359 7.36 27.74 -13.23
N ILE A 360 8.37 26.89 -13.37
CA ILE A 360 9.26 26.47 -12.27
C ILE A 360 10.68 26.91 -12.60
N LYS A 361 11.33 27.57 -11.64
CA LYS A 361 12.74 27.99 -11.75
C LYS A 361 13.65 27.01 -11.01
N ILE A 362 14.60 26.43 -11.73
CA ILE A 362 15.64 25.57 -11.15
C ILE A 362 16.80 26.46 -10.65
N PRO A 363 17.26 26.27 -9.39
CA PRO A 363 18.47 26.93 -8.88
C PRO A 363 19.71 26.71 -9.75
N SER A 364 20.53 27.76 -9.92
CA SER A 364 21.66 27.76 -10.84
C SER A 364 22.81 26.85 -10.41
N ASP A 365 22.90 26.50 -9.14
CA ASP A 365 23.90 25.60 -8.54
C ASP A 365 23.62 24.12 -8.86
N ILE A 366 22.40 23.78 -9.29
CA ILE A 366 22.01 22.40 -9.57
C ILE A 366 22.42 22.03 -11.00
N LYS A 367 23.26 21.01 -11.17
CA LYS A 367 23.64 20.51 -12.50
C LYS A 367 22.55 19.61 -13.09
N ASN A 368 22.10 18.63 -12.31
CA ASN A 368 21.00 17.73 -12.65
C ASN A 368 19.92 17.82 -11.59
N ALA A 369 18.66 17.87 -12.01
CA ALA A 369 17.52 18.04 -11.10
C ALA A 369 16.49 16.93 -11.29
N VAL A 370 15.81 16.57 -10.20
CA VAL A 370 14.51 15.90 -10.27
C VAL A 370 13.45 16.87 -9.80
N VAL A 371 12.40 17.09 -10.58
CA VAL A 371 11.25 17.92 -10.22
C VAL A 371 10.09 16.98 -9.96
N PHE A 372 9.67 16.90 -8.71
CA PHE A 372 8.51 16.14 -8.27
C PHE A 372 7.29 17.04 -8.28
N ILE A 373 6.24 16.57 -8.93
CA ILE A 373 4.98 17.28 -9.08
C ILE A 373 3.90 16.36 -8.60
N ARG A 374 3.08 16.83 -7.67
CA ARG A 374 1.95 16.08 -7.17
C ARG A 374 0.66 16.84 -7.45
N ILE A 375 -0.25 16.17 -8.16
CA ILE A 375 -1.61 16.65 -8.36
C ILE A 375 -2.55 15.54 -7.90
N SER A 376 -3.27 15.80 -6.82
CA SER A 376 -4.34 14.93 -6.33
C SER A 376 -5.63 15.72 -6.19
N ASP A 377 -6.68 15.07 -5.70
CA ASP A 377 -7.92 15.72 -5.25
C ASP A 377 -7.71 16.73 -4.09
N LYS A 378 -6.56 16.65 -3.40
CA LYS A 378 -6.22 17.46 -2.21
C LYS A 378 -5.08 18.45 -2.42
N TYR A 379 -4.19 18.24 -3.39
CA TYR A 379 -2.94 19.01 -3.53
C TYR A 379 -2.57 19.35 -4.98
N ASN A 380 -1.94 20.51 -5.17
CA ASN A 380 -1.24 20.94 -6.39
C ASN A 380 0.14 21.49 -6.01
N ASN A 381 1.11 20.61 -5.77
CA ASN A 381 2.39 20.99 -5.15
C ASN A 381 3.61 20.52 -5.98
N VAL A 382 4.73 21.23 -5.81
CA VAL A 382 5.99 21.02 -6.54
C VAL A 382 7.16 20.97 -5.57
N ILE A 383 8.03 19.97 -5.71
CA ILE A 383 9.30 19.83 -4.98
C ILE A 383 10.44 19.68 -6.00
N ILE A 384 11.59 20.30 -5.72
CA ILE A 384 12.80 20.15 -6.56
C ILE A 384 13.88 19.43 -5.75
N GLY A 385 14.25 18.23 -6.16
CA GLY A 385 15.37 17.45 -5.63
C GLY A 385 16.67 17.67 -6.40
N LYS A 386 17.80 17.64 -5.68
CA LYS A 386 19.15 17.81 -6.24
C LYS A 386 19.79 16.44 -6.56
N LEU A 387 20.40 16.29 -7.74
CA LEU A 387 21.18 15.11 -8.16
C LEU A 387 22.61 15.54 -8.50
N ASN A 388 23.39 15.95 -7.50
CA ASN A 388 24.68 16.60 -7.70
C ASN A 388 25.83 15.62 -7.56
#